data_AF-A0A736P452-F1
#
_entry.id   AF-A0A736P452-F1
#
_cell.length_a   1.000
_cell.length_b   1.000
_cell.length_c   1.000
_cell.angle_alpha   90.00
_cell.angle_beta   90.00
_cell.angle_gamma   90.00
#
_symmetry.space_group_name_H-M   'P 1'
#
loop_
_entity.id
_entity.type
_entity.pdbx_description
1 polymer ?
#
loop_
_entity_poly.entity_id
_entity_poly.type
_entity_poly.pdbx_seq_one_letter_code
_entity_poly.pdbx_strand_id
1 'polypeptide(L)'
;MKDAILRDEILGQYLPGYFTITVNSATDFINMSEQDYSTLVHEYIHFLQNISTVSGLTILSCIGAWVGHLTHGIYNNKESEGGIRCFPYYGENSDSSTIIENFDSIIISLYGDGENKGLNILSDKYGVTKVTLSPFSDNVLFDEITPMPERLKYSSRCLVEYAYLTTQGNSIQVPNITVDVGAICIYEYMAFTIEKHLFGTVGEPPKTPYLVVKDVADFIFGYEVNDDILVAICELTLQSPFPGEELYKILNNLNEKGYAINSMDKRSLSECCDSIYYIQEDYDILESGSTDSDGEFKEYSKKMLLNRQIEEVKKDFKVFFDGNPDFDKAYDALVYLLDSMSNFSGDDLMPISEMMFLEKKVAFNYLNNIIKLIGMPLLFNENGYVGHAIAAKGCDEQFFLFYTLYQYIRIFKYGDESCGLLHSCKNFQIQCVNENCQSNPRLKGKEELLCTLGQLIKVWGLNNYDFIKSRTGNS
;
A
#
# COMPACT_ATOMS: atom_id res chain seq x y z
N MET A 1 6.40 -3.08 6.77
CA MET A 1 5.42 -4.20 6.73
C MET A 1 5.56 -5.23 7.85
N LYS A 2 6.74 -5.41 8.47
CA LYS A 2 6.93 -6.33 9.61
C LYS A 2 6.02 -5.98 10.81
N ASP A 3 5.69 -4.70 10.96
CA ASP A 3 4.83 -4.18 12.03
C ASP A 3 3.38 -3.92 11.58
N ALA A 4 2.83 -4.73 10.66
CA ALA A 4 1.37 -4.92 10.61
C ALA A 4 0.93 -5.79 11.81
N ILE A 5 1.31 -5.34 13.01
CA ILE A 5 0.81 -5.87 14.26
C ILE A 5 -0.57 -5.26 14.38
N LEU A 6 -1.61 -6.10 14.25
CA LEU A 6 -2.94 -5.83 14.76
C LEU A 6 -2.76 -5.43 16.23
N ARG A 7 -2.70 -4.12 16.50
CA ARG A 7 -2.77 -3.59 17.86
C ARG A 7 -4.22 -3.69 18.27
N ASP A 8 -4.47 -4.02 19.53
CA ASP A 8 -5.81 -4.05 20.15
C ASP A 8 -6.58 -2.71 20.05
N GLU A 9 -5.94 -1.63 19.57
CA GLU A 9 -6.48 -0.28 19.41
C GLU A 9 -6.91 0.06 17.96
N ILE A 10 -6.64 -0.81 16.98
CA ILE A 10 -6.97 -0.55 15.57
C ILE A 10 -8.41 -1.04 15.30
N LEU A 11 -9.31 -0.13 14.89
CA LEU A 11 -10.70 -0.44 14.54
C LEU A 11 -10.80 -1.23 13.22
N GLY A 12 -9.92 -0.94 12.27
CA GLY A 12 -9.89 -1.59 10.97
C GLY A 12 -8.53 -1.45 10.29
N GLN A 13 -8.27 -2.31 9.31
CA GLN A 13 -7.04 -2.28 8.54
C GLN A 13 -7.27 -2.85 7.14
N TYR A 14 -6.93 -2.07 6.12
CA TYR A 14 -6.67 -2.54 4.78
C TYR A 14 -5.21 -2.95 4.65
N LEU A 15 -4.95 -4.09 4.01
CA LEU A 15 -3.62 -4.58 3.72
C LEU A 15 -3.31 -4.37 2.22
N PRO A 16 -2.53 -3.32 1.85
CA PRO A 16 -2.31 -2.94 0.46
C PRO A 16 -1.60 -4.04 -0.34
N GLY A 17 -2.09 -4.26 -1.56
CA GLY A 17 -1.58 -5.24 -2.50
C GLY A 17 -1.96 -6.70 -2.23
N TYR A 18 -2.69 -6.97 -1.14
CA TYR A 18 -3.22 -8.30 -0.84
C TYR A 18 -4.75 -8.32 -0.72
N PHE A 19 -5.38 -7.18 -1.02
CA PHE A 19 -6.83 -7.00 -1.12
C PHE A 19 -7.59 -7.61 0.07
N THR A 20 -7.18 -7.18 1.26
CA THR A 20 -7.71 -7.69 2.52
C THR A 20 -8.09 -6.53 3.42
N ILE A 21 -9.34 -6.51 3.87
CA ILE A 21 -9.87 -5.61 4.87
C ILE A 21 -10.12 -6.43 6.13
N THR A 22 -9.62 -5.93 7.26
CA THR A 22 -9.96 -6.43 8.59
C THR A 22 -10.75 -5.35 9.30
N VAL A 23 -11.89 -5.70 9.89
CA VAL A 23 -12.63 -4.81 10.81
C VAL A 23 -12.71 -5.50 12.15
N ASN A 24 -12.24 -4.85 13.20
CA ASN A 24 -12.19 -5.41 14.55
C ASN A 24 -13.58 -5.38 15.20
N SER A 25 -14.48 -6.23 14.68
CA SER A 25 -15.85 -6.40 15.15
C SER A 25 -16.09 -7.85 15.54
N ALA A 26 -16.78 -8.06 16.66
CA ALA A 26 -17.24 -9.39 17.09
C ALA A 26 -18.48 -9.87 16.32
N THR A 27 -19.08 -9.01 15.48
CA THR A 27 -20.34 -9.30 14.77
C THR A 27 -20.14 -9.68 13.31
N ASP A 28 -21.03 -10.50 12.77
CA ASP A 28 -21.07 -10.80 11.34
C ASP A 28 -21.50 -9.55 10.55
N PHE A 29 -20.90 -9.32 9.37
CA PHE A 29 -21.13 -8.15 8.52
C PHE A 29 -22.58 -7.98 8.00
N ILE A 30 -23.49 -8.89 8.35
CA ILE A 30 -24.94 -8.77 8.08
C ILE A 30 -25.61 -7.79 9.07
N ASN A 31 -25.10 -7.68 10.30
CA ASN A 31 -25.67 -6.84 11.37
C ASN A 31 -24.62 -5.87 11.93
N MET A 32 -23.93 -5.14 11.05
CA MET A 32 -22.91 -4.17 11.46
C MET A 32 -23.53 -3.00 12.24
N SER A 33 -22.81 -2.55 13.27
CA SER A 33 -23.06 -1.23 13.84
C SER A 33 -22.72 -0.13 12.82
N GLU A 34 -23.27 1.08 13.00
CA GLU A 34 -22.91 2.22 12.16
C GLU A 34 -21.40 2.53 12.24
N GLN A 35 -20.80 2.33 13.41
CA GLN A 35 -19.35 2.48 13.62
C GLN A 35 -18.54 1.47 12.80
N ASP A 36 -18.88 0.18 12.88
CA ASP A 36 -18.17 -0.85 12.11
C ASP A 36 -18.32 -0.60 10.61
N TYR A 37 -19.51 -0.12 10.18
CA TYR A 37 -19.76 0.17 8.76
C TYR A 37 -18.97 1.40 8.30
N SER A 38 -18.85 2.41 9.14
CA SER A 38 -17.98 3.57 8.90
C SER A 38 -16.52 3.14 8.71
N THR A 39 -16.01 2.28 9.60
CA THR A 39 -14.67 1.68 9.48
C THR A 39 -14.53 0.82 8.23
N LEU A 40 -15.51 -0.01 7.88
CA LEU A 40 -15.46 -0.77 6.63
C LEU A 40 -15.38 0.14 5.40
N VAL A 41 -16.13 1.24 5.37
CA VAL A 41 -16.08 2.23 4.29
C VAL A 41 -14.71 2.90 4.23
N HIS A 42 -14.12 3.24 5.37
CA HIS A 42 -12.76 3.76 5.46
C HIS A 42 -11.75 2.81 4.78
N GLU A 43 -11.75 1.54 5.19
CA GLU A 43 -10.84 0.54 4.60
C GLU A 43 -11.16 0.26 3.13
N TYR A 44 -12.42 0.38 2.71
CA TYR A 44 -12.81 0.24 1.32
C TYR A 44 -12.28 1.40 0.45
N ILE A 45 -12.19 2.62 1.00
CA ILE A 45 -11.56 3.74 0.30
C ILE A 45 -10.07 3.46 0.06
N HIS A 46 -9.36 2.89 1.04
CA HIS A 46 -7.99 2.43 0.84
C HIS A 46 -7.87 1.35 -0.24
N PHE A 47 -8.82 0.42 -0.29
CA PHE A 47 -8.88 -0.55 -1.39
C PHE A 47 -9.02 0.13 -2.75
N LEU A 48 -9.94 1.10 -2.89
CA LEU A 48 -10.11 1.85 -4.14
C LEU A 48 -8.83 2.61 -4.52
N GLN A 49 -8.25 3.34 -3.57
CA GLN A 49 -6.98 4.06 -3.77
C GLN A 49 -5.87 3.14 -4.27
N ASN A 50 -5.81 1.90 -3.77
CA ASN A 50 -4.78 0.95 -4.15
C ASN A 50 -4.92 0.45 -5.60
N ILE A 51 -6.14 0.34 -6.14
CA ILE A 51 -6.40 -0.18 -7.50
C ILE A 51 -6.64 0.92 -8.55
N SER A 52 -6.76 2.18 -8.15
CA SER A 52 -7.11 3.30 -9.04
C SER A 52 -6.04 4.39 -9.20
N THR A 53 -4.95 4.30 -8.44
CA THR A 53 -3.91 5.34 -8.41
C THR A 53 -2.54 4.78 -8.79
N VAL A 54 -1.71 5.61 -9.42
CA VAL A 54 -0.31 5.25 -9.73
C VAL A 54 0.43 4.82 -8.47
N SER A 55 0.34 5.58 -7.37
CA SER A 55 0.98 5.24 -6.10
C SER A 55 0.54 3.86 -5.58
N GLY A 56 -0.77 3.58 -5.60
CA GLY A 56 -1.33 2.30 -5.20
C GLY A 56 -0.81 1.14 -6.03
N LEU A 57 -0.80 1.30 -7.35
CA LEU A 57 -0.37 0.26 -8.28
C LEU A 57 1.16 0.05 -8.26
N THR A 58 1.96 1.09 -8.01
CA THR A 58 3.40 0.95 -7.77
C THR A 58 3.68 0.05 -6.57
N ILE A 59 2.89 0.16 -5.49
CA ILE A 59 3.02 -0.73 -4.32
C ILE A 59 2.69 -2.18 -4.72
N LEU A 60 1.64 -2.38 -5.50
CA LEU A 60 1.21 -3.69 -5.97
C LEU A 60 2.29 -4.34 -6.86
N SER A 61 2.90 -3.58 -7.78
CA SER A 61 4.04 -4.04 -8.60
C SER A 61 5.25 -4.43 -7.74
N CYS A 62 5.61 -3.61 -6.73
CA CYS A 62 6.69 -3.94 -5.80
C CYS A 62 6.43 -5.26 -5.03
N ILE A 63 5.18 -5.56 -4.66
CA ILE A 63 4.82 -6.84 -4.01
C ILE A 63 5.02 -8.02 -4.96
N GLY A 64 4.64 -7.87 -6.24
CA GLY A 64 4.96 -8.87 -7.26
C GLY A 64 6.46 -9.12 -7.32
N ALA A 65 7.25 -8.07 -7.56
CA ALA A 65 8.70 -8.16 -7.62
C ALA A 65 9.33 -8.81 -6.36
N TRP A 66 8.82 -8.48 -5.17
CA TRP A 66 9.23 -9.10 -3.91
C TRP A 66 9.07 -10.62 -3.90
N VAL A 67 7.91 -11.12 -4.27
CA VAL A 67 7.64 -12.56 -4.30
C VAL A 67 8.60 -13.26 -5.26
N GLY A 68 8.87 -12.66 -6.41
CA GLY A 68 9.81 -13.18 -7.41
C GLY A 68 11.24 -13.24 -6.91
N HIS A 69 11.78 -12.13 -6.42
CA HIS A 69 13.15 -12.08 -5.91
C HIS A 69 13.34 -12.92 -4.65
N LEU A 70 12.33 -13.00 -3.77
CA LEU A 70 12.36 -13.89 -2.61
C LEU A 70 12.48 -15.36 -3.03
N THR A 71 11.65 -15.78 -3.99
CA THR A 71 11.66 -17.16 -4.50
C THR A 71 12.97 -17.47 -5.25
N HIS A 72 13.44 -16.53 -6.08
CA HIS A 72 14.71 -16.64 -6.78
C HIS A 72 15.91 -16.74 -5.83
N GLY A 73 15.94 -15.92 -4.78
CA GLY A 73 16.96 -15.97 -3.74
C GLY A 73 16.97 -17.30 -3.00
N ILE A 74 15.78 -17.86 -2.67
CA ILE A 74 15.70 -19.19 -2.05
C ILE A 74 16.31 -20.27 -2.96
N TYR A 75 16.03 -20.26 -4.27
CA TYR A 75 16.64 -21.24 -5.17
C TYR A 75 18.16 -21.12 -5.21
N ASN A 76 18.67 -19.89 -5.28
CA ASN A 76 20.08 -19.60 -5.51
C ASN A 76 20.90 -19.41 -4.23
N ASN A 77 20.30 -19.62 -3.05
CA ASN A 77 21.03 -19.62 -1.79
C ASN A 77 22.05 -20.78 -1.76
N LYS A 78 23.33 -20.44 -1.99
CA LYS A 78 24.48 -21.36 -2.01
C LYS A 78 25.08 -21.60 -0.63
N GLU A 79 24.67 -20.83 0.39
CA GLU A 79 25.21 -20.92 1.76
C GLU A 79 24.73 -22.17 2.50
N SER A 80 23.78 -22.90 1.91
CA SER A 80 23.20 -24.12 2.48
C SER A 80 23.42 -25.31 1.53
N GLU A 81 24.35 -26.19 1.86
CA GLU A 81 24.59 -27.44 1.12
C GLU A 81 23.41 -28.43 1.25
N GLY A 82 23.21 -29.28 0.24
CA GLY A 82 22.35 -30.47 0.35
C GLY A 82 20.84 -30.24 0.39
N GLY A 83 20.34 -29.09 -0.11
CA GLY A 83 18.89 -28.81 -0.15
C GLY A 83 18.33 -28.22 1.15
N ILE A 84 19.19 -27.90 2.12
CA ILE A 84 18.80 -27.15 3.32
C ILE A 84 18.73 -25.66 2.98
N ARG A 85 17.93 -24.86 3.68
CA ARG A 85 17.87 -23.40 3.60
C ARG A 85 17.82 -22.81 5.01
N CYS A 86 18.88 -22.11 5.40
CA CYS A 86 18.97 -21.43 6.69
C CYS A 86 18.34 -20.02 6.61
N PHE A 87 17.75 -19.53 7.70
CA PHE A 87 17.22 -18.16 7.76
C PHE A 87 18.38 -17.13 7.81
N PRO A 88 18.35 -16.03 7.01
CA PRO A 88 17.34 -15.68 6.01
C PRO A 88 17.35 -16.64 4.80
N TYR A 89 16.20 -17.21 4.47
CA TYR A 89 16.12 -18.36 3.55
C TYR A 89 16.61 -18.07 2.13
N TYR A 90 16.57 -16.80 1.73
CA TYR A 90 17.02 -16.29 0.45
C TYR A 90 18.54 -15.99 0.39
N GLY A 91 19.28 -16.28 1.45
CA GLY A 91 20.73 -16.06 1.58
C GLY A 91 21.08 -14.66 2.06
N GLU A 92 22.18 -14.54 2.80
CA GLU A 92 22.75 -13.23 3.15
C GLU A 92 23.63 -12.72 1.99
N ASN A 93 23.68 -11.40 1.80
CA ASN A 93 24.59 -10.74 0.84
C ASN A 93 24.52 -11.26 -0.61
N SER A 94 23.32 -11.58 -1.10
CA SER A 94 23.07 -11.94 -2.50
C SER A 94 22.43 -10.78 -3.28
N ASP A 95 22.51 -10.80 -4.61
CA ASP A 95 21.81 -9.82 -5.45
C ASP A 95 20.31 -9.75 -5.13
N SER A 96 19.70 -10.90 -4.80
CA SER A 96 18.29 -10.96 -4.39
C SER A 96 18.04 -10.35 -3.01
N SER A 97 18.94 -10.53 -2.02
CA SER A 97 18.78 -9.89 -0.72
C SER A 97 18.85 -8.37 -0.84
N THR A 98 19.84 -7.86 -1.58
CA THR A 98 19.99 -6.42 -1.82
C THR A 98 18.77 -5.84 -2.54
N ILE A 99 18.23 -6.53 -3.55
CA ILE A 99 17.02 -6.07 -4.25
C ILE A 99 15.80 -6.04 -3.31
N ILE A 100 15.59 -7.08 -2.49
CA ILE A 100 14.48 -7.14 -1.54
C ILE A 100 14.55 -6.01 -0.51
N GLU A 101 15.74 -5.76 0.04
CA GLU A 101 16.00 -4.67 1.00
C GLU A 101 15.80 -3.29 0.36
N ASN A 102 16.30 -3.09 -0.87
CA ASN A 102 16.06 -1.86 -1.62
C ASN A 102 14.56 -1.59 -1.80
N PHE A 103 13.77 -2.60 -2.15
CA PHE A 103 12.31 -2.43 -2.27
C PHE A 103 11.62 -2.11 -0.93
N ASP A 104 12.07 -2.67 0.21
CA ASP A 104 11.59 -2.26 1.54
C ASP A 104 11.85 -0.76 1.76
N SER A 105 13.08 -0.31 1.53
CA SER A 105 13.45 1.10 1.70
C SER A 105 12.67 2.01 0.76
N ILE A 106 12.42 1.59 -0.49
CA ILE A 106 11.56 2.34 -1.42
C ILE A 106 10.14 2.45 -0.88
N ILE A 107 9.49 1.33 -0.53
CA ILE A 107 8.10 1.35 -0.06
C ILE A 107 7.98 2.22 1.19
N ILE A 108 8.86 2.04 2.18
CA ILE A 108 8.85 2.83 3.41
C ILE A 108 9.02 4.31 3.09
N SER A 109 9.97 4.66 2.21
CA SER A 109 10.23 6.05 1.83
C SER A 109 9.07 6.69 1.05
N LEU A 110 8.36 5.93 0.21
CA LEU A 110 7.20 6.43 -0.53
C LEU A 110 5.95 6.57 0.35
N TYR A 111 5.81 5.71 1.36
CA TYR A 111 4.73 5.81 2.34
C TYR A 111 4.89 7.03 3.25
N GLY A 112 6.13 7.33 3.68
CA GLY A 112 6.38 8.37 4.67
C GLY A 112 5.98 7.93 6.08
N ASP A 113 5.81 8.90 6.98
CA ASP A 113 5.55 8.64 8.39
C ASP A 113 4.08 8.31 8.67
N GLY A 114 3.79 7.03 8.92
CA GLY A 114 2.45 6.55 9.28
C GLY A 114 2.05 6.75 10.75
N GLU A 115 3.01 6.94 11.65
CA GLU A 115 2.74 7.27 13.06
C GLU A 115 3.87 8.15 13.60
N ASN A 116 3.51 9.20 14.35
CA ASN A 116 4.47 9.99 15.12
C ASN A 116 3.94 10.22 16.54
N LYS A 117 4.36 9.37 17.48
CA LYS A 117 3.87 9.40 18.88
C LYS A 117 4.10 10.75 19.56
N GLY A 118 5.19 11.45 19.22
CA GLY A 118 5.49 12.77 19.78
C GLY A 118 4.42 13.80 19.39
N LEU A 119 4.02 13.80 18.12
CA LEU A 119 3.02 14.73 17.61
C LEU A 119 1.61 14.40 18.15
N ASN A 120 1.27 13.12 18.27
CA ASN A 120 -0.04 12.69 18.76
C ASN A 120 -0.27 13.04 20.24
N ILE A 121 0.77 13.02 21.09
CA ILE A 121 0.66 13.43 22.50
C ILE A 121 0.44 14.95 22.64
N LEU A 122 0.86 15.72 21.64
CA LEU A 122 0.96 17.18 21.71
C LEU A 122 -0.03 17.91 20.81
N SER A 123 -1.00 17.21 20.21
CA SER A 123 -1.95 17.68 19.17
C SER A 123 -2.32 19.18 19.23
N ASP A 124 -2.63 19.66 20.43
CA ASP A 124 -3.23 20.99 20.64
C ASP A 124 -2.20 22.10 20.89
N LYS A 125 -0.88 21.81 20.83
CA LYS A 125 0.19 22.67 21.35
C LYS A 125 1.35 22.93 20.38
N TYR A 126 1.12 22.79 19.08
CA TYR A 126 2.13 23.12 18.06
C TYR A 126 1.60 23.97 16.92
N GLY A 127 2.54 24.51 16.16
CA GLY A 127 2.30 25.09 14.85
C GLY A 127 3.29 24.55 13.82
N VAL A 128 2.84 24.47 12.57
CA VAL A 128 3.72 24.23 11.43
C VAL A 128 4.65 25.43 11.31
N THR A 129 5.96 25.19 11.27
CA THR A 129 6.97 26.23 11.08
C THR A 129 7.52 26.23 9.66
N LYS A 130 7.47 25.09 8.99
CA LYS A 130 8.09 24.90 7.69
C LYS A 130 7.51 23.71 6.95
N VAL A 131 7.39 23.83 5.63
CA VAL A 131 7.19 22.72 4.71
C VAL A 131 8.25 22.82 3.63
N THR A 132 8.99 21.75 3.35
CA THR A 132 10.08 21.73 2.38
C THR A 132 10.19 20.44 1.59
N LEU A 133 10.85 20.50 0.43
CA LEU A 133 11.36 19.31 -0.25
C LEU A 133 12.79 19.00 0.20
N SER A 134 13.08 17.73 0.44
CA SER A 134 14.42 17.19 0.67
C SER A 134 14.65 16.02 -0.28
N PRO A 135 15.79 15.94 -0.98
CA PRO A 135 16.11 14.79 -1.84
C PRO A 135 15.94 13.45 -1.12
N PHE A 136 15.54 12.39 -1.85
CA PHE A 136 15.52 11.04 -1.28
C PHE A 136 16.90 10.57 -0.82
N SER A 137 17.98 11.10 -1.41
CA SER A 137 19.36 10.79 -0.98
C SER A 137 19.67 11.19 0.46
N ASP A 138 18.90 12.11 1.03
CA ASP A 138 19.06 12.55 2.42
C ASP A 138 18.28 11.64 3.40
N ASN A 139 17.57 10.62 2.89
CA ASN A 139 16.87 9.66 3.73
C ASN A 139 17.86 8.67 4.34
N VAL A 140 17.82 8.54 5.67
CA VAL A 140 18.68 7.61 6.44
C VAL A 140 18.50 6.14 6.07
N LEU A 141 17.42 5.80 5.34
CA LEU A 141 17.17 4.45 4.82
C LEU A 141 18.06 4.07 3.63
N PHE A 142 18.71 5.03 2.98
CA PHE A 142 19.63 4.78 1.89
C PHE A 142 21.06 5.06 2.36
N ASP A 143 21.91 4.03 2.30
CA ASP A 143 23.30 4.08 2.72
C ASP A 143 24.19 3.24 1.78
N GLU A 144 25.44 2.98 2.17
CA GLU A 144 26.36 2.17 1.37
C GLU A 144 25.90 0.70 1.21
N ILE A 145 25.06 0.20 2.11
CA ILE A 145 24.58 -1.18 2.13
C ILE A 145 23.25 -1.29 1.34
N THR A 146 22.41 -0.26 1.43
CA THR A 146 21.13 -0.13 0.73
C THR A 146 21.21 1.02 -0.29
N PRO A 147 21.83 0.80 -1.46
CA PRO A 147 22.06 1.87 -2.42
C PRO A 147 20.72 2.39 -2.97
N MET A 148 20.60 3.71 -3.04
CA MET A 148 19.41 4.35 -3.58
C MET A 148 19.24 4.00 -5.07
N PRO A 149 18.07 3.50 -5.49
CA PRO A 149 17.75 3.29 -6.91
C PRO A 149 17.91 4.58 -7.72
N GLU A 150 18.41 4.47 -8.96
CA GLU A 150 18.56 5.60 -9.89
C GLU A 150 17.29 6.44 -10.01
N ARG A 151 16.12 5.79 -10.09
CA ARG A 151 14.82 6.44 -10.21
C ARG A 151 14.48 7.40 -9.06
N LEU A 152 15.06 7.23 -7.88
CA LEU A 152 14.84 8.10 -6.72
C LEU A 152 15.80 9.30 -6.66
N LYS A 153 16.88 9.30 -7.45
CA LYS A 153 17.88 10.38 -7.44
C LYS A 153 17.34 11.74 -7.82
N TYR A 154 16.29 11.76 -8.64
CA TYR A 154 15.69 12.99 -9.17
C TYR A 154 14.41 13.39 -8.45
N SER A 155 14.07 12.69 -7.36
CA SER A 155 12.84 12.89 -6.61
C SER A 155 13.13 13.36 -5.19
N SER A 156 12.10 13.92 -4.56
CA SER A 156 12.18 14.50 -3.22
C SER A 156 11.09 13.95 -2.29
N ARG A 157 11.31 14.16 -1.01
CA ARG A 157 10.40 13.91 0.10
C ARG A 157 9.83 15.24 0.57
N CYS A 158 8.54 15.26 0.90
CA CYS A 158 7.93 16.44 1.49
C CYS A 158 8.04 16.35 3.02
N LEU A 159 8.76 17.28 3.63
CA LEU A 159 8.99 17.31 5.07
C LEU A 159 8.22 18.47 5.69
N VAL A 160 7.51 18.20 6.78
CA VAL A 160 6.80 19.20 7.58
C VAL A 160 7.46 19.30 8.94
N GLU A 161 7.85 20.51 9.32
CA GLU A 161 8.39 20.81 10.65
C GLU A 161 7.31 21.42 11.54
N TYR A 162 7.13 20.84 12.72
CA TYR A 162 6.24 21.31 13.79
C TYR A 162 7.07 21.80 14.95
N ALA A 163 6.75 22.99 15.47
CA ALA A 163 7.31 23.48 16.73
C ALA A 163 6.27 23.40 17.85
N TYR A 164 6.67 22.95 19.03
CA TYR A 164 5.81 22.88 20.21
C TYR A 164 6.46 23.51 21.44
N LEU A 165 5.65 23.97 22.39
CA LEU A 165 6.15 24.54 23.64
C LEU A 165 6.29 23.45 24.70
N THR A 166 7.46 23.38 25.33
CA THR A 166 7.69 22.53 26.51
C THR A 166 8.42 23.30 27.62
N THR A 167 8.20 22.90 28.86
CA THR A 167 8.85 23.45 30.05
C THR A 167 9.75 22.41 30.67
N GLN A 168 11.06 22.69 30.72
CA GLN A 168 12.02 21.86 31.46
C GLN A 168 12.63 22.71 32.58
N GLY A 169 12.13 22.55 33.79
CA GLY A 169 12.43 23.47 34.91
C GLY A 169 11.81 24.85 34.69
N ASN A 170 12.59 25.92 34.85
CA ASN A 170 12.14 27.32 34.68
C ASN A 170 12.34 27.88 33.26
N SER A 171 12.80 27.07 32.29
CA SER A 171 13.08 27.51 30.92
C SER A 171 12.04 26.97 29.94
N ILE A 172 11.52 27.85 29.09
CA ILE A 172 10.69 27.47 27.94
C ILE A 172 11.62 27.00 26.83
N GLN A 173 11.37 25.80 26.29
CA GLN A 173 12.02 25.29 25.09
C GLN A 173 10.99 25.17 23.96
N VAL A 174 11.48 25.34 22.74
CA VAL A 174 10.70 25.20 21.51
C VAL A 174 11.36 24.14 20.61
N PRO A 175 11.25 22.86 20.98
CA PRO A 175 11.70 21.76 20.14
C PRO A 175 10.90 21.66 18.83
N ASN A 176 11.52 21.06 17.83
CA ASN A 176 10.91 20.74 16.54
C ASN A 176 10.72 19.22 16.38
N ILE A 177 9.65 18.83 15.71
CA ILE A 177 9.42 17.47 15.19
C ILE A 177 9.26 17.58 13.68
N THR A 178 9.88 16.68 12.94
CA THR A 178 9.72 16.58 11.49
C THR A 178 8.88 15.35 11.16
N VAL A 179 7.98 15.50 10.19
CA VAL A 179 7.15 14.42 9.64
C VAL A 179 7.41 14.35 8.14
N ASP A 180 7.68 13.14 7.64
CA ASP A 180 7.79 12.84 6.20
C ASP A 180 6.40 12.56 5.61
N VAL A 181 5.93 13.45 4.75
CA VAL A 181 4.61 13.37 4.11
C VAL A 181 4.72 12.52 2.86
N GLY A 182 4.34 11.26 2.99
CA GLY A 182 4.23 10.34 1.87
C GLY A 182 2.80 9.89 1.61
N ALA A 183 2.67 8.78 0.89
CA ALA A 183 1.37 8.23 0.48
C ALA A 183 0.44 7.94 1.67
N ILE A 184 0.96 7.53 2.83
CA ILE A 184 0.11 7.17 3.99
C ILE A 184 -0.68 8.36 4.52
N CYS A 185 -0.04 9.53 4.66
CA CYS A 185 -0.70 10.76 5.09
C CYS A 185 -1.83 11.16 4.13
N ILE A 186 -1.63 10.93 2.84
CA ILE A 186 -2.59 11.26 1.79
C ILE A 186 -3.76 10.26 1.78
N TYR A 187 -3.46 8.96 1.85
CA TYR A 187 -4.47 7.91 1.91
C TYR A 187 -5.39 8.09 3.11
N GLU A 188 -4.81 8.29 4.30
CA GLU A 188 -5.52 8.38 5.58
C GLU A 188 -6.34 9.67 5.68
N TYR A 189 -5.79 10.81 5.25
CA TYR A 189 -6.56 12.07 5.18
C TYR A 189 -7.79 11.90 4.27
N MET A 190 -7.62 11.33 3.07
CA MET A 190 -8.73 11.10 2.14
C MET A 190 -9.79 10.16 2.73
N ALA A 191 -9.38 9.00 3.25
CA ALA A 191 -10.29 7.99 3.78
C ALA A 191 -11.09 8.54 4.97
N PHE A 192 -10.40 9.15 5.94
CA PHE A 192 -11.04 9.78 7.10
C PHE A 192 -11.99 10.92 6.71
N THR A 193 -11.59 11.78 5.77
CA THR A 193 -12.40 12.95 5.39
C THR A 193 -13.67 12.53 4.63
N ILE A 194 -13.56 11.53 3.75
CA ILE A 194 -14.72 10.96 3.05
C ILE A 194 -15.62 10.22 4.03
N GLU A 195 -15.06 9.44 4.97
CA GLU A 195 -15.81 8.80 6.04
C GLU A 195 -16.60 9.84 6.85
N LYS A 196 -15.94 10.91 7.29
CA LYS A 196 -16.58 12.03 7.99
C LYS A 196 -17.71 12.67 7.19
N HIS A 197 -17.56 12.84 5.88
CA HIS A 197 -18.62 13.33 5.01
C HIS A 197 -19.81 12.37 4.92
N LEU A 198 -19.53 11.07 4.79
CA LEU A 198 -20.54 10.02 4.65
C LEU A 198 -21.27 9.69 5.95
N PHE A 199 -20.67 9.89 7.13
CA PHE A 199 -21.28 9.49 8.40
C PHE A 199 -21.58 10.68 9.31
N GLY A 200 -20.85 11.78 9.19
CA GLY A 200 -21.05 13.05 9.89
C GLY A 200 -20.23 13.20 11.16
N THR A 201 -20.24 12.19 12.04
CA THR A 201 -19.46 12.19 13.28
C THR A 201 -18.55 10.98 13.31
N VAL A 202 -17.27 11.22 13.12
CA VAL A 202 -16.18 10.27 13.36
C VAL A 202 -15.41 10.80 14.56
N GLY A 203 -14.84 9.93 15.40
CA GLY A 203 -13.97 10.37 16.50
C GLY A 203 -12.82 11.23 16.00
N GLU A 204 -12.28 12.11 16.86
CA GLU A 204 -11.08 12.88 16.48
C GLU A 204 -9.91 11.94 16.24
N PRO A 205 -9.29 11.97 15.05
CA PRO A 205 -8.19 11.08 14.72
C PRO A 205 -6.89 11.59 15.36
N PRO A 206 -5.88 10.73 15.52
CA PRO A 206 -4.53 11.22 15.79
C PRO A 206 -4.08 12.12 14.63
N LYS A 207 -3.10 13.00 14.88
CA LYS A 207 -2.67 13.92 13.84
C LYS A 207 -1.85 13.25 12.74
N THR A 208 -0.82 12.49 13.10
CA THR A 208 -0.14 11.63 12.13
C THR A 208 -0.86 10.30 12.09
N PRO A 209 -1.30 9.82 10.91
CA PRO A 209 -1.10 10.41 9.57
C PRO A 209 -2.25 11.32 9.08
N TYR A 210 -3.40 11.33 9.75
CA TYR A 210 -4.68 11.86 9.25
C TYR A 210 -4.76 13.35 8.95
N LEU A 211 -4.13 14.23 9.75
CA LEU A 211 -4.32 15.69 9.63
C LEU A 211 -3.06 16.41 9.11
N VAL A 212 -1.99 15.67 8.80
CA VAL A 212 -0.72 16.26 8.32
C VAL A 212 -0.89 16.94 6.97
N VAL A 213 -1.68 16.36 6.05
CA VAL A 213 -1.94 16.95 4.72
C VAL A 213 -2.69 18.28 4.84
N LYS A 214 -3.64 18.35 5.77
CA LYS A 214 -4.38 19.57 6.08
C LYS A 214 -3.46 20.67 6.60
N ASP A 215 -2.57 20.32 7.53
CA ASP A 215 -1.56 21.24 8.06
C ASP A 215 -0.61 21.77 6.97
N VAL A 216 -0.20 20.91 6.01
CA VAL A 216 0.62 21.32 4.85
C VAL A 216 -0.12 22.35 4.00
N ALA A 217 -1.35 22.05 3.60
CA ALA A 217 -2.13 22.91 2.73
C ALA A 217 -2.40 24.27 3.39
N ASP A 218 -2.87 24.25 4.64
CA ASP A 218 -3.20 25.47 5.36
C ASP A 218 -1.96 26.35 5.60
N PHE A 219 -0.79 25.74 5.83
CA PHE A 219 0.48 26.47 5.95
C PHE A 219 0.89 27.13 4.62
N ILE A 220 0.80 26.42 3.49
CA ILE A 220 1.22 26.94 2.18
C ILE A 220 0.31 28.11 1.75
N PHE A 221 -1.00 27.98 1.93
CA PHE A 221 -1.97 29.01 1.52
C PHE A 221 -2.13 30.14 2.55
N GLY A 222 -1.79 29.90 3.82
CA GLY A 222 -2.00 30.85 4.90
C GLY A 222 -3.46 31.00 5.33
N TYR A 223 -4.33 30.08 4.91
CA TYR A 223 -5.75 30.02 5.29
C TYR A 223 -6.25 28.56 5.24
N GLU A 224 -7.41 28.31 5.84
CA GLU A 224 -8.03 27.00 5.87
C GLU A 224 -8.54 26.56 4.49
N VAL A 225 -7.97 25.48 3.94
CA VAL A 225 -8.40 24.87 2.67
C VAL A 225 -9.61 23.95 2.88
N ASN A 226 -10.64 24.02 2.03
CA ASN A 226 -11.81 23.16 2.21
C ASN A 226 -11.48 21.66 2.00
N ASP A 227 -12.13 20.80 2.80
CA ASP A 227 -11.91 19.36 2.82
C ASP A 227 -12.20 18.70 1.45
N ASP A 228 -13.27 19.10 0.75
CA ASP A 228 -13.63 18.58 -0.58
C ASP A 228 -12.56 18.90 -1.63
N ILE A 229 -12.05 20.13 -1.62
CA ILE A 229 -10.96 20.59 -2.50
C ILE A 229 -9.66 19.84 -2.20
N LEU A 230 -9.31 19.69 -0.92
CA LEU A 230 -8.06 19.04 -0.55
C LEU A 230 -8.09 17.54 -0.86
N VAL A 231 -9.21 16.85 -0.62
CA VAL A 231 -9.38 15.43 -0.99
C VAL A 231 -9.25 15.23 -2.51
N ALA A 232 -9.75 16.15 -3.33
CA ALA A 232 -9.59 16.10 -4.78
C ALA A 232 -8.12 16.30 -5.22
N ILE A 233 -7.42 17.27 -4.62
CA ILE A 233 -5.97 17.47 -4.86
C ILE A 233 -5.18 16.24 -4.44
N CYS A 234 -5.53 15.61 -3.32
CA CYS A 234 -4.92 14.37 -2.85
C CYS A 234 -5.07 13.23 -3.85
N GLU A 235 -6.25 13.03 -4.45
CA GLU A 235 -6.43 11.96 -5.44
C GLU A 235 -5.58 12.20 -6.70
N LEU A 236 -5.51 13.44 -7.19
CA LEU A 236 -4.64 13.81 -8.32
C LEU A 236 -3.15 13.65 -7.99
N THR A 237 -2.80 13.88 -6.73
CA THR A 237 -1.44 13.68 -6.20
C THR A 237 -1.05 12.20 -6.21
N LEU A 238 -1.98 11.30 -5.89
CA LEU A 238 -1.75 9.85 -5.91
C LEU A 238 -1.54 9.28 -7.33
N GLN A 239 -1.83 10.06 -8.38
CA GLN A 239 -1.45 9.74 -9.76
C GLN A 239 0.03 10.04 -10.08
N SER A 240 0.86 10.14 -9.04
CA SER A 240 2.31 10.24 -9.10
C SER A 240 2.95 9.06 -8.36
N PRO A 241 4.11 8.56 -8.82
CA PRO A 241 4.93 7.62 -8.06
C PRO A 241 5.53 8.24 -6.80
N PHE A 242 5.59 9.58 -6.70
CA PHE A 242 6.16 10.33 -5.58
C PHE A 242 5.12 11.30 -5.00
N PRO A 243 4.08 10.78 -4.33
CA PRO A 243 2.90 11.58 -3.97
C PRO A 243 3.23 12.71 -2.98
N GLY A 244 4.20 12.53 -2.07
CA GLY A 244 4.64 13.61 -1.17
C GLY A 244 5.19 14.84 -1.92
N GLU A 245 6.09 14.62 -2.86
CA GLU A 245 6.66 15.69 -3.70
C GLU A 245 5.60 16.33 -4.60
N GLU A 246 4.75 15.51 -5.20
CA GLU A 246 3.66 15.97 -6.06
C GLU A 246 2.69 16.89 -5.30
N LEU A 247 2.32 16.52 -4.06
CA LEU A 247 1.45 17.33 -3.20
C LEU A 247 2.05 18.72 -3.01
N TYR A 248 3.31 18.78 -2.59
CA TYR A 248 4.02 20.04 -2.36
C TYR A 248 4.05 20.90 -3.62
N LYS A 249 4.38 20.30 -4.79
CA LYS A 249 4.47 21.02 -6.06
C LYS A 249 3.12 21.57 -6.49
N ILE A 250 2.05 20.77 -6.41
CA ILE A 250 0.69 21.22 -6.78
C ILE A 250 0.25 22.38 -5.87
N LEU A 251 0.36 22.22 -4.55
CA LEU A 251 -0.09 23.25 -3.60
C LEU A 251 0.69 24.57 -3.77
N ASN A 252 2.02 24.51 -3.91
CA ASN A 252 2.82 25.71 -4.15
C ASN A 252 2.50 26.36 -5.50
N ASN A 253 2.33 25.57 -6.57
CA ASN A 253 1.97 26.10 -7.89
C ASN A 253 0.62 26.84 -7.86
N LEU A 254 -0.36 26.27 -7.18
CA LEU A 254 -1.68 26.88 -7.03
C LEU A 254 -1.61 28.20 -6.24
N ASN A 255 -0.82 28.20 -5.16
CA ASN A 255 -0.61 29.38 -4.32
C ASN A 255 0.14 30.50 -5.05
N GLU A 256 1.23 30.17 -5.75
CA GLU A 256 2.03 31.12 -6.54
C GLU A 256 1.22 31.78 -7.66
N LYS A 257 0.29 31.03 -8.28
CA LYS A 257 -0.65 31.55 -9.28
C LYS A 257 -1.80 32.35 -8.68
N GLY A 258 -1.95 32.37 -7.35
CA GLY A 258 -2.97 33.12 -6.63
C GLY A 258 -4.39 32.60 -6.87
N TYR A 259 -4.56 31.30 -7.08
CA TYR A 259 -5.87 30.72 -7.29
C TYR A 259 -6.73 30.74 -6.02
N ALA A 260 -8.01 31.07 -6.17
CA ALA A 260 -9.01 30.96 -5.11
C ALA A 260 -9.53 29.52 -5.00
N ILE A 261 -8.67 28.60 -4.54
CA ILE A 261 -8.92 27.16 -4.64
C ILE A 261 -10.19 26.68 -3.94
N ASN A 262 -10.58 27.30 -2.81
CA ASN A 262 -11.83 26.98 -2.09
C ASN A 262 -13.11 27.27 -2.88
N SER A 263 -13.01 27.90 -4.05
CA SER A 263 -14.12 28.19 -4.96
C SER A 263 -14.06 27.42 -6.28
N MET A 264 -13.04 26.57 -6.46
CA MET A 264 -12.88 25.79 -7.68
C MET A 264 -13.87 24.64 -7.74
N ASP A 265 -14.34 24.33 -8.94
CA ASP A 265 -15.03 23.08 -9.20
C ASP A 265 -14.02 21.97 -9.55
N LYS A 266 -14.50 20.73 -9.54
CA LYS A 266 -13.71 19.54 -9.88
C LYS A 266 -12.99 19.67 -11.22
N ARG A 267 -13.66 20.22 -12.23
CA ARG A 267 -13.07 20.41 -13.57
C ARG A 267 -11.87 21.35 -13.51
N SER A 268 -12.02 22.49 -12.84
CA SER A 268 -10.96 23.49 -12.68
C SER A 268 -9.75 22.91 -11.96
N LEU A 269 -9.97 22.07 -10.94
CA LEU A 269 -8.90 21.35 -10.25
C LEU A 269 -8.17 20.38 -11.20
N SER A 270 -8.90 19.59 -11.98
CA SER A 270 -8.30 18.68 -12.97
C SER A 270 -7.42 19.41 -13.98
N GLU A 271 -7.80 20.61 -14.40
CA GLU A 271 -7.03 21.41 -15.37
C GLU A 271 -5.83 22.14 -14.72
N CYS A 272 -5.97 22.61 -13.48
CA CYS A 272 -4.92 23.40 -12.80
C CYS A 272 -3.86 22.55 -12.09
N CYS A 273 -4.20 21.31 -11.72
CA CYS A 273 -3.34 20.37 -10.98
C CYS A 273 -2.73 19.29 -11.88
N ASP A 274 -2.75 19.47 -13.21
CA ASP A 274 -2.12 18.54 -14.14
C ASP A 274 -0.60 18.61 -14.07
N SER A 275 0.05 17.46 -14.29
CA SER A 275 1.49 17.29 -14.23
C SER A 275 1.97 16.38 -15.35
N ILE A 276 3.13 16.73 -15.91
CA ILE A 276 3.81 15.97 -16.95
C ILE A 276 5.03 15.27 -16.35
N TYR A 277 5.15 13.97 -16.63
CA TYR A 277 6.23 13.12 -16.17
C TYR A 277 7.13 12.74 -17.35
N TYR A 278 8.44 12.75 -17.12
CA TYR A 278 9.44 12.28 -18.08
C TYR A 278 10.05 11.00 -17.56
N ILE A 279 9.81 9.89 -18.26
CA ILE A 279 10.30 8.57 -17.88
C ILE A 279 11.28 8.10 -18.94
N GLN A 280 12.47 7.71 -18.50
CA GLN A 280 13.43 7.02 -19.36
C GLN A 280 12.89 5.60 -19.62
N GLU A 281 12.50 5.32 -20.86
CA GLU A 281 12.11 3.96 -21.23
C GLU A 281 13.38 3.14 -21.48
N ASP A 282 13.82 2.40 -20.47
CA ASP A 282 14.75 1.30 -20.67
C ASP A 282 13.96 0.18 -21.39
N TYR A 283 13.97 0.21 -22.71
CA TYR A 283 13.46 -0.89 -23.54
C TYR A 283 14.04 -2.22 -23.02
N ASP A 284 13.19 -3.24 -22.92
CA ASP A 284 13.50 -4.62 -22.51
C ASP A 284 14.95 -5.07 -22.86
N ILE A 285 15.91 -4.86 -21.95
CA ILE A 285 17.33 -5.26 -22.11
C ILE A 285 17.47 -6.81 -22.21
N LEU A 286 16.37 -7.56 -22.11
CA LEU A 286 16.35 -9.02 -22.24
C LEU A 286 16.09 -9.53 -23.68
N GLU A 287 15.65 -8.70 -24.65
CA GLU A 287 15.37 -9.20 -26.02
C GLU A 287 16.42 -8.81 -27.08
N SER A 288 17.15 -7.72 -26.90
CA SER A 288 18.24 -7.35 -27.81
C SER A 288 19.48 -7.04 -27.00
N GLY A 289 20.50 -7.92 -27.06
CA GLY A 289 21.77 -7.76 -26.35
C GLY A 289 22.64 -6.58 -26.82
N SER A 290 22.11 -5.37 -26.74
CA SER A 290 22.80 -4.10 -27.00
C SER A 290 22.82 -3.28 -25.71
N THR A 291 24.02 -3.04 -25.20
CA THR A 291 24.27 -2.29 -23.94
C THR A 291 24.35 -0.78 -24.12
N ASP A 292 24.10 -0.25 -25.33
CA ASP A 292 24.51 1.10 -25.71
C ASP A 292 23.33 1.89 -26.33
N SER A 293 22.31 2.18 -25.54
CA SER A 293 21.41 3.30 -25.83
C SER A 293 21.00 3.96 -24.53
N ASP A 294 21.45 5.19 -24.30
CA ASP A 294 20.82 6.10 -23.33
C ASP A 294 19.32 6.13 -23.69
N GLY A 295 18.48 5.48 -22.88
CA GLY A 295 17.05 5.31 -23.18
C GLY A 295 16.38 6.66 -23.49
N GLU A 296 15.46 6.68 -24.46
CA GLU A 296 14.73 7.90 -24.80
C GLU A 296 13.81 8.28 -23.64
N PHE A 297 13.85 9.54 -23.21
CA PHE A 297 12.88 10.07 -22.25
C PHE A 297 11.56 10.31 -22.97
N LYS A 298 10.51 9.69 -22.46
CA LYS A 298 9.16 9.83 -22.98
C LYS A 298 8.29 10.60 -22.01
N GLU A 299 7.42 11.42 -22.59
CA GLU A 299 6.46 12.24 -21.87
C GLU A 299 5.19 11.44 -21.52
N TYR A 300 4.73 11.61 -20.29
CA TYR A 300 3.55 10.95 -19.74
C TYR A 300 2.66 11.97 -19.01
N SER A 301 1.39 12.04 -19.38
CA SER A 301 0.37 12.64 -18.51
C SER A 301 0.04 11.70 -17.34
N LYS A 302 -0.63 12.21 -16.30
CA LYS A 302 -1.13 11.37 -15.19
C LYS A 302 -1.95 10.16 -15.67
N LYS A 303 -2.83 10.36 -16.65
CA LYS A 303 -3.66 9.29 -17.22
C LYS A 303 -2.83 8.26 -17.99
N MET A 304 -1.85 8.71 -18.78
CA MET A 304 -0.94 7.80 -19.48
C MET A 304 -0.11 6.97 -18.49
N LEU A 305 0.35 7.61 -17.40
CA LEU A 305 1.11 6.95 -16.36
C LEU A 305 0.28 5.91 -15.60
N LEU A 306 -0.97 6.23 -15.25
CA LEU A 306 -1.91 5.30 -14.65
C LEU A 306 -2.13 4.07 -15.53
N ASN A 307 -2.43 4.28 -16.81
CA ASN A 307 -2.64 3.18 -17.77
C ASN A 307 -1.38 2.32 -17.91
N ARG A 308 -0.20 2.94 -17.99
CA ARG A 308 1.08 2.22 -18.01
C ARG A 308 1.26 1.36 -16.77
N GLN A 309 1.02 1.91 -15.58
CA GLN A 309 1.21 1.19 -14.32
C GLN A 309 0.22 0.01 -14.17
N ILE A 310 -1.02 0.16 -14.66
CA ILE A 310 -2.00 -0.96 -14.74
C ILE A 310 -1.42 -2.11 -15.56
N GLU A 311 -0.88 -1.82 -16.76
CA GLU A 311 -0.31 -2.84 -17.63
C GLU A 311 0.97 -3.47 -17.05
N GLU A 312 1.81 -2.69 -16.36
CA GLU A 312 2.97 -3.22 -15.64
C GLU A 312 2.56 -4.20 -14.53
N VAL A 313 1.56 -3.86 -13.71
CA VAL A 313 1.03 -4.78 -12.69
C VAL A 313 0.49 -6.06 -13.33
N LYS A 314 -0.25 -5.97 -14.43
CA LYS A 314 -0.73 -7.16 -15.16
C LYS A 314 0.43 -8.01 -15.68
N LYS A 315 1.49 -7.40 -16.21
CA LYS A 315 2.69 -8.12 -16.69
C LYS A 315 3.36 -8.84 -15.51
N ASP A 316 3.60 -8.14 -14.41
CA ASP A 316 4.27 -8.67 -13.23
C ASP A 316 3.52 -9.87 -12.66
N PHE A 317 2.21 -9.74 -12.42
CA PHE A 317 1.39 -10.82 -11.85
C PHE A 317 1.15 -11.99 -12.81
N LYS A 318 1.17 -11.77 -14.13
CA LYS A 318 1.04 -12.88 -15.08
C LYS A 318 2.21 -13.86 -14.96
N VAL A 319 3.42 -13.35 -14.75
CA VAL A 319 4.62 -14.20 -14.56
C VAL A 319 4.48 -15.06 -13.29
N PHE A 320 3.88 -14.52 -12.22
CA PHE A 320 3.69 -15.25 -10.96
C PHE A 320 2.62 -16.34 -11.02
N PHE A 321 1.54 -16.05 -11.74
CA PHE A 321 0.36 -16.91 -11.78
C PHE A 321 0.31 -17.82 -13.00
N ASP A 322 1.39 -17.90 -13.78
CA ASP A 322 1.48 -18.85 -14.87
C ASP A 322 1.69 -20.30 -14.35
N GLY A 323 1.13 -21.27 -15.06
CA GLY A 323 1.43 -22.69 -14.86
C GLY A 323 0.38 -23.55 -14.15
N ASN A 324 -0.74 -23.00 -13.65
CA ASN A 324 -1.92 -23.82 -13.31
C ASN A 324 -3.27 -23.09 -13.43
N PRO A 325 -4.40 -23.83 -13.57
CA PRO A 325 -5.73 -23.23 -13.77
C PRO A 325 -6.27 -22.37 -12.61
N ASP A 326 -5.87 -22.62 -11.36
CA ASP A 326 -6.33 -21.83 -10.22
C ASP A 326 -5.57 -20.49 -10.14
N PHE A 327 -4.31 -20.46 -10.55
CA PHE A 327 -3.52 -19.25 -10.66
C PHE A 327 -3.98 -18.41 -11.84
N ASP A 328 -4.29 -19.02 -12.99
CA ASP A 328 -4.89 -18.31 -14.13
C ASP A 328 -6.18 -17.60 -13.73
N LYS A 329 -7.05 -18.23 -12.94
CA LYS A 329 -8.26 -17.59 -12.41
C LYS A 329 -7.97 -16.44 -11.44
N ALA A 330 -6.95 -16.57 -10.58
CA ALA A 330 -6.54 -15.49 -9.69
C ALA A 330 -6.00 -14.28 -10.48
N TYR A 331 -5.27 -14.55 -11.56
CA TYR A 331 -4.83 -13.54 -12.51
C TYR A 331 -6.02 -12.87 -13.21
N ASP A 332 -6.98 -13.65 -13.73
CA ASP A 332 -8.19 -13.13 -14.37
C ASP A 332 -9.01 -12.25 -13.41
N ALA A 333 -9.04 -12.60 -12.11
CA ALA A 333 -9.69 -11.78 -11.08
C ALA A 333 -8.99 -10.43 -10.88
N LEU A 334 -7.65 -10.40 -10.86
CA LEU A 334 -6.88 -9.16 -10.79
C LEU A 334 -7.12 -8.30 -12.02
N VAL A 335 -7.06 -8.89 -13.22
CA VAL A 335 -7.32 -8.18 -14.48
C VAL A 335 -8.72 -7.59 -14.45
N TYR A 336 -9.73 -8.36 -14.05
CA TYR A 336 -11.10 -7.87 -13.90
C TYR A 336 -11.19 -6.67 -12.96
N LEU A 337 -10.54 -6.72 -11.80
CA LEU A 337 -10.58 -5.62 -10.82
C LEU A 337 -9.98 -4.33 -11.39
N LEU A 338 -8.79 -4.43 -11.97
CA LEU A 338 -8.09 -3.29 -12.56
C LEU A 338 -8.88 -2.71 -13.74
N ASP A 339 -9.40 -3.57 -14.63
CA ASP A 339 -10.17 -3.13 -15.79
C ASP A 339 -11.52 -2.56 -15.38
N SER A 340 -12.19 -3.13 -14.38
CA SER A 340 -13.48 -2.62 -13.89
C SER A 340 -13.33 -1.22 -13.30
N MET A 341 -12.30 -0.99 -12.50
CA MET A 341 -12.02 0.34 -11.95
C MET A 341 -11.61 1.32 -13.05
N SER A 342 -10.72 0.92 -13.97
CA SER A 342 -10.28 1.78 -15.09
C SER A 342 -11.46 2.18 -16.00
N ASN A 343 -12.34 1.22 -16.33
CA ASN A 343 -13.54 1.47 -17.13
C ASN A 343 -14.56 2.35 -16.40
N PHE A 344 -14.70 2.19 -15.08
CA PHE A 344 -15.57 3.03 -14.26
C PHE A 344 -15.13 4.49 -14.29
N SER A 345 -13.83 4.73 -14.08
CA SER A 345 -13.25 6.07 -14.05
C SER A 345 -13.25 6.73 -15.44
N GLY A 346 -13.07 5.95 -16.51
CA GLY A 346 -12.88 6.50 -17.85
C GLY A 346 -11.67 7.44 -17.86
N ASP A 347 -11.85 8.68 -18.29
CA ASP A 347 -10.81 9.72 -18.27
C ASP A 347 -10.73 10.51 -16.95
N ASP A 348 -11.65 10.27 -16.02
CA ASP A 348 -11.67 10.94 -14.72
C ASP A 348 -10.59 10.37 -13.80
N LEU A 349 -9.72 11.24 -13.28
CA LEU A 349 -8.67 10.89 -12.32
C LEU A 349 -9.08 11.16 -10.86
N MET A 350 -10.32 11.60 -10.65
CA MET A 350 -10.90 11.92 -9.35
C MET A 350 -12.20 11.12 -9.06
N PRO A 351 -12.29 9.81 -9.36
CA PRO A 351 -13.51 9.03 -9.14
C PRO A 351 -13.86 8.83 -7.66
N ILE A 352 -12.89 8.86 -6.73
CA ILE A 352 -13.13 8.65 -5.29
C ILE A 352 -13.59 9.96 -4.64
N SER A 353 -12.86 11.05 -4.88
CA SER A 353 -13.14 12.39 -4.37
C SER A 353 -14.45 12.97 -4.89
N GLU A 354 -15.02 12.44 -5.97
CA GLU A 354 -16.40 12.74 -6.43
C GLU A 354 -17.41 12.68 -5.27
N MET A 355 -17.24 11.74 -4.34
CA MET A 355 -18.13 11.59 -3.17
C MET A 355 -18.22 12.87 -2.32
N MET A 356 -17.15 13.67 -2.26
CA MET A 356 -17.10 14.91 -1.48
C MET A 356 -17.94 16.03 -2.10
N PHE A 357 -18.12 16.02 -3.42
CA PHE A 357 -18.93 17.02 -4.14
C PHE A 357 -20.43 16.66 -4.19
N LEU A 358 -20.80 15.50 -3.66
CA LEU A 358 -22.16 15.00 -3.64
C LEU A 358 -22.80 15.15 -2.27
N GLU A 359 -24.12 15.38 -2.23
CA GLU A 359 -24.88 15.27 -0.98
C GLU A 359 -24.77 13.85 -0.41
N LYS A 360 -24.71 13.72 0.93
CA LYS A 360 -24.53 12.46 1.69
C LYS A 360 -25.26 11.25 1.09
N LYS A 361 -26.57 11.39 0.82
CA LYS A 361 -27.39 10.29 0.27
C LYS A 361 -26.98 9.89 -1.15
N VAL A 362 -26.60 10.85 -1.97
CA VAL A 362 -26.13 10.62 -3.35
C VAL A 362 -24.74 10.01 -3.33
N ALA A 363 -23.85 10.48 -2.44
CA ALA A 363 -22.53 9.91 -2.22
C ALA A 363 -22.60 8.43 -1.80
N PHE A 364 -23.51 8.05 -0.89
CA PHE A 364 -23.73 6.64 -0.56
C PHE A 364 -24.21 5.80 -1.75
N ASN A 365 -25.10 6.34 -2.59
CA ASN A 365 -25.55 5.62 -3.78
C ASN A 365 -24.40 5.45 -4.79
N TYR A 366 -23.56 6.46 -4.92
CA TYR A 366 -22.36 6.42 -5.75
C TYR A 366 -21.38 5.33 -5.27
N LEU A 367 -21.04 5.33 -3.98
CA LEU A 367 -20.21 4.27 -3.37
C LEU A 367 -20.80 2.88 -3.57
N ASN A 368 -22.11 2.71 -3.34
CA ASN A 368 -22.79 1.43 -3.54
C ASN A 368 -22.76 0.96 -5.00
N ASN A 369 -22.72 1.87 -5.97
CA ASN A 369 -22.58 1.51 -7.38
C ASN A 369 -21.16 1.02 -7.69
N ILE A 370 -20.14 1.65 -7.09
CA ILE A 370 -18.75 1.18 -7.16
C ILE A 370 -18.64 -0.22 -6.57
N ILE A 371 -19.18 -0.44 -5.36
CA ILE A 371 -19.17 -1.75 -4.70
C ILE A 371 -19.88 -2.82 -5.55
N LYS A 372 -21.00 -2.50 -6.20
CA LYS A 372 -21.69 -3.45 -7.09
C LYS A 372 -20.90 -3.78 -8.35
N LEU A 373 -20.12 -2.84 -8.86
CA LEU A 373 -19.35 -2.99 -10.08
C LEU A 373 -18.06 -3.78 -9.85
N ILE A 374 -17.31 -3.39 -8.82
CA ILE A 374 -15.98 -3.94 -8.52
C ILE A 374 -16.13 -5.17 -7.61
N GLY A 375 -16.95 -5.04 -6.58
CA GLY A 375 -17.11 -6.01 -5.52
C GLY A 375 -16.45 -5.58 -4.21
N MET A 376 -16.43 -6.52 -3.28
CA MET A 376 -15.83 -6.42 -1.96
C MET A 376 -14.63 -7.37 -1.86
N PRO A 377 -13.43 -6.89 -1.49
CA PRO A 377 -12.25 -7.72 -1.30
C PRO A 377 -12.41 -8.67 -0.08
N LEU A 378 -11.35 -9.39 0.29
CA LEU A 378 -11.41 -10.31 1.44
C LEU A 378 -11.72 -9.53 2.72
N LEU A 379 -12.79 -9.93 3.41
CA LEU A 379 -13.20 -9.36 4.69
C LEU A 379 -12.88 -10.31 5.83
N PHE A 380 -12.23 -9.77 6.85
CA PHE A 380 -11.91 -10.45 8.11
C PHE A 380 -12.47 -9.67 9.30
N ASN A 381 -12.80 -10.39 10.36
CA ASN A 381 -13.11 -9.84 11.67
C ASN A 381 -12.36 -10.61 12.77
N GLU A 382 -12.73 -10.39 14.04
CA GLU A 382 -12.11 -11.07 15.19
C GLU A 382 -12.21 -12.62 15.11
N ASN A 383 -13.23 -13.13 14.40
CA ASN A 383 -13.48 -14.57 14.18
C ASN A 383 -12.86 -15.11 12.88
N GLY A 384 -12.03 -14.31 12.21
CA GLY A 384 -11.33 -14.67 10.97
C GLY A 384 -12.09 -14.23 9.71
N TYR A 385 -11.94 -15.00 8.63
CA TYR A 385 -12.55 -14.69 7.34
C TYR A 385 -14.07 -14.70 7.45
N VAL A 386 -14.73 -13.67 6.90
CA VAL A 386 -16.19 -13.54 6.94
C VAL A 386 -16.80 -13.65 5.55
N GLY A 387 -16.11 -13.14 4.53
CA GLY A 387 -16.63 -13.15 3.17
C GLY A 387 -15.78 -12.36 2.20
N HIS A 388 -16.10 -12.49 0.93
CA HIS A 388 -15.74 -11.56 -0.14
C HIS A 388 -16.86 -11.64 -1.18
N ALA A 389 -16.89 -10.71 -2.12
CA ALA A 389 -17.76 -10.81 -3.27
C ALA A 389 -17.15 -10.00 -4.40
N ILE A 390 -16.32 -10.63 -5.25
CA ILE A 390 -15.85 -9.95 -6.45
C ILE A 390 -16.94 -10.12 -7.51
N ALA A 391 -17.29 -9.04 -8.22
CA ALA A 391 -18.40 -9.09 -9.17
C ALA A 391 -18.15 -10.07 -10.35
N ALA A 392 -16.89 -10.47 -10.57
CA ALA A 392 -16.53 -11.54 -11.49
C ALA A 392 -16.97 -12.93 -10.97
N LYS A 393 -17.92 -13.55 -11.69
CA LYS A 393 -18.40 -14.89 -11.36
C LYS A 393 -17.29 -15.94 -11.53
N GLY A 394 -16.95 -16.64 -10.44
CA GLY A 394 -16.19 -17.90 -10.49
C GLY A 394 -14.69 -17.83 -10.18
N CYS A 395 -14.19 -16.67 -9.73
CA CYS A 395 -12.81 -16.51 -9.26
C CYS A 395 -12.69 -16.10 -7.78
N ASP A 396 -13.83 -16.04 -7.09
CA ASP A 396 -13.99 -15.67 -5.68
C ASP A 396 -13.02 -16.43 -4.75
N GLU A 397 -13.00 -17.75 -4.80
CA GLU A 397 -12.13 -18.58 -3.96
C GLU A 397 -10.63 -18.38 -4.29
N GLN A 398 -10.29 -18.07 -5.54
CA GLN A 398 -8.92 -17.83 -5.98
C GLN A 398 -8.39 -16.47 -5.51
N PHE A 399 -9.26 -15.55 -5.11
CA PHE A 399 -8.86 -14.27 -4.53
C PHE A 399 -8.11 -14.42 -3.19
N PHE A 400 -8.30 -15.55 -2.49
CA PHE A 400 -7.47 -15.91 -1.34
C PHE A 400 -5.99 -16.07 -1.65
N LEU A 401 -5.63 -16.25 -2.93
CA LEU A 401 -4.24 -16.38 -3.34
C LEU A 401 -3.44 -15.13 -3.01
N PHE A 402 -4.03 -13.93 -3.15
CA PHE A 402 -3.38 -12.66 -2.80
C PHE A 402 -3.03 -12.60 -1.32
N TYR A 403 -3.98 -12.91 -0.43
CA TYR A 403 -3.65 -12.98 1.01
C TYR A 403 -2.69 -14.13 1.34
N THR A 404 -2.68 -15.20 0.55
CA THR A 404 -1.68 -16.27 0.69
C THR A 404 -0.27 -15.79 0.33
N LEU A 405 -0.11 -14.88 -0.65
CA LEU A 405 1.19 -14.25 -0.94
C LEU A 405 1.71 -13.44 0.26
N TYR A 406 0.82 -12.78 1.01
CA TYR A 406 1.22 -12.13 2.27
C TYR A 406 1.76 -13.14 3.28
N GLN A 407 1.07 -14.26 3.45
CA GLN A 407 1.55 -15.35 4.33
C GLN A 407 2.89 -15.91 3.84
N TYR A 408 3.06 -16.06 2.52
CA TYR A 408 4.33 -16.49 1.93
C TYR A 408 5.47 -15.55 2.32
N ILE A 409 5.30 -14.24 2.17
CA ILE A 409 6.31 -13.24 2.56
C ILE A 409 6.60 -13.34 4.06
N ARG A 410 5.58 -13.40 4.92
CA ARG A 410 5.77 -13.56 6.37
C ARG A 410 6.60 -14.79 6.74
N ILE A 411 6.29 -15.91 6.11
CA ILE A 411 6.91 -17.20 6.38
C ILE A 411 8.35 -17.27 5.87
N PHE A 412 8.62 -16.75 4.67
CA PHE A 412 9.90 -16.94 3.98
C PHE A 412 10.85 -15.74 4.07
N LYS A 413 10.33 -14.51 4.15
CA LYS A 413 11.16 -13.32 4.37
C LYS A 413 11.36 -13.05 5.86
N TYR A 414 10.29 -13.08 6.65
CA TYR A 414 10.35 -12.72 8.07
C TYR A 414 10.56 -13.91 9.03
N GLY A 415 10.43 -15.15 8.53
CA GLY A 415 10.75 -16.35 9.28
C GLY A 415 9.68 -16.74 10.30
N ASP A 416 8.42 -16.37 10.04
CA ASP A 416 7.29 -16.66 10.93
C ASP A 416 7.07 -18.17 11.10
N GLU A 417 6.86 -18.61 12.33
CA GLU A 417 6.72 -20.04 12.68
C GLU A 417 5.27 -20.54 12.60
N SER A 418 4.30 -19.63 12.55
CA SER A 418 2.89 -19.95 12.41
C SER A 418 2.28 -19.26 11.20
N CYS A 419 1.24 -19.87 10.63
CA CYS A 419 0.46 -19.29 9.54
C CYS A 419 -0.64 -18.39 10.10
N GLY A 420 -0.68 -17.13 9.68
CA GLY A 420 -1.72 -16.16 10.09
C GLY A 420 -3.13 -16.52 9.64
N LEU A 421 -3.27 -17.42 8.65
CA LEU A 421 -4.55 -17.94 8.19
C LEU A 421 -5.15 -19.04 9.08
N LEU A 422 -4.44 -19.50 10.11
CA LEU A 422 -4.87 -20.65 10.92
C LEU A 422 -6.30 -20.52 11.47
N HIS A 423 -6.64 -19.35 12.02
CA HIS A 423 -7.97 -19.14 12.61
C HIS A 423 -9.07 -19.25 11.55
N SER A 424 -8.91 -18.56 10.42
CA SER A 424 -9.83 -18.63 9.28
C SER A 424 -9.92 -20.06 8.72
N CYS A 425 -8.80 -20.74 8.51
CA CYS A 425 -8.81 -22.09 7.94
C CYS A 425 -9.53 -23.12 8.82
N LYS A 426 -9.59 -22.94 10.16
CA LYS A 426 -10.38 -23.83 11.03
C LYS A 426 -11.87 -23.80 10.71
N ASN A 427 -12.37 -22.69 10.18
CA ASN A 427 -13.79 -22.50 9.87
C ASN A 427 -14.12 -22.92 8.42
N PHE A 428 -13.20 -22.70 7.46
CA PHE A 428 -13.49 -22.86 6.03
C PHE A 428 -12.73 -23.99 5.33
N GLN A 429 -11.59 -24.43 5.86
CA GLN A 429 -10.74 -25.46 5.27
C GLN A 429 -10.14 -26.40 6.34
N ILE A 430 -10.98 -26.86 7.27
CA ILE A 430 -10.56 -27.62 8.45
C ILE A 430 -9.75 -28.88 8.10
N GLN A 431 -10.03 -29.49 6.95
CA GLN A 431 -9.34 -30.66 6.42
C GLN A 431 -7.85 -30.42 6.18
N CYS A 432 -7.44 -29.17 5.90
CA CYS A 432 -6.06 -28.80 5.66
C CYS A 432 -5.37 -28.26 6.93
N VAL A 433 -6.05 -28.19 8.08
CA VAL A 433 -5.50 -27.65 9.32
C VAL A 433 -4.81 -28.76 10.12
N ASN A 434 -3.55 -28.54 10.50
CA ASN A 434 -2.75 -29.47 11.30
C ASN A 434 -1.64 -28.74 12.08
N GLU A 435 -0.75 -29.50 12.74
CA GLU A 435 0.32 -28.92 13.57
C GLU A 435 1.28 -28.02 12.77
N ASN A 436 1.53 -28.34 11.49
CA ASN A 436 2.43 -27.55 10.65
C ASN A 436 1.92 -26.12 10.47
N CYS A 437 0.60 -25.89 10.51
CA CYS A 437 0.05 -24.53 10.49
C CYS A 437 0.48 -23.68 11.69
N GLN A 438 0.77 -24.30 12.83
CA GLN A 438 1.16 -23.62 14.08
C GLN A 438 2.68 -23.57 14.29
N SER A 439 3.40 -24.61 13.84
CA SER A 439 4.82 -24.79 14.16
C SER A 439 5.77 -24.62 12.98
N ASN A 440 5.35 -25.00 11.76
CA ASN A 440 6.22 -24.94 10.59
C ASN A 440 5.43 -24.94 9.26
N PRO A 441 4.84 -23.80 8.85
CA PRO A 441 3.98 -23.74 7.67
C PRO A 441 4.74 -23.94 6.35
N ARG A 442 6.08 -23.97 6.37
CA ARG A 442 6.91 -24.33 5.20
C ARG A 442 6.73 -25.79 4.79
N LEU A 443 6.32 -26.67 5.71
CA LEU A 443 6.08 -28.09 5.42
C LEU A 443 4.74 -28.34 4.71
N LYS A 444 3.86 -27.34 4.58
CA LYS A 444 2.55 -27.49 3.93
C LYS A 444 2.64 -27.97 2.48
N GLY A 445 3.75 -27.70 1.77
CA GLY A 445 3.96 -28.19 0.41
C GLY A 445 4.33 -29.69 0.30
N LYS A 446 4.65 -30.35 1.42
CA LYS A 446 4.99 -31.78 1.48
C LYS A 446 3.80 -32.67 1.85
N GLU A 447 2.65 -32.08 2.13
CA GLU A 447 1.46 -32.81 2.57
C GLU A 447 0.69 -33.42 1.41
N GLU A 448 -0.11 -34.46 1.68
CA GLU A 448 -0.97 -35.09 0.67
C GLU A 448 -2.11 -34.16 0.27
N LEU A 449 -2.75 -33.51 1.26
CA LEU A 449 -3.83 -32.54 1.05
C LEU A 449 -3.29 -31.12 1.19
N LEU A 450 -3.22 -30.40 0.08
CA LEU A 450 -2.60 -29.08 0.01
C LEU A 450 -3.63 -27.97 0.21
N CYS A 451 -3.41 -27.10 1.19
CA CYS A 451 -4.02 -25.76 1.20
C CYS A 451 -3.38 -24.84 0.16
N THR A 452 -3.94 -23.66 -0.08
CA THR A 452 -3.41 -22.67 -1.06
C THR A 452 -1.93 -22.35 -0.84
N LEU A 453 -1.47 -22.20 0.42
CA LEU A 453 -0.06 -22.01 0.73
C LEU A 453 0.79 -23.24 0.34
N GLY A 454 0.30 -24.44 0.64
CA GLY A 454 0.96 -25.69 0.27
C GLY A 454 1.05 -25.86 -1.25
N GLN A 455 0.02 -25.45 -2.00
CA GLN A 455 0.02 -25.44 -3.45
C GLN A 455 1.10 -24.51 -4.00
N LEU A 456 1.19 -23.27 -3.50
CA LEU A 456 2.27 -22.33 -3.89
C LEU A 456 3.66 -22.91 -3.64
N ILE A 457 3.91 -23.42 -2.43
CA ILE A 457 5.19 -24.04 -2.06
C ILE A 457 5.54 -25.20 -3.01
N LYS A 458 4.55 -26.01 -3.41
CA LYS A 458 4.77 -27.17 -4.28
C LYS A 458 4.94 -26.79 -5.74
N VAL A 459 4.13 -25.87 -6.27
CA VAL A 459 4.22 -25.40 -7.66
C VAL A 459 5.56 -24.71 -7.89
N TRP A 460 6.04 -23.94 -6.92
CA TRP A 460 7.37 -23.34 -6.94
C TRP A 460 8.47 -24.29 -6.44
N GLY A 461 8.24 -25.60 -6.38
CA GLY A 461 9.28 -26.59 -6.03
C GLY A 461 10.00 -26.37 -4.69
N LEU A 462 9.48 -25.50 -3.82
CA LEU A 462 10.09 -25.15 -2.54
C LEU A 462 9.97 -26.29 -1.54
N ASN A 463 9.01 -27.20 -1.75
CA ASN A 463 8.87 -28.44 -1.00
C ASN A 463 10.08 -29.39 -1.14
N ASN A 464 10.99 -29.15 -2.10
CA ASN A 464 12.22 -29.91 -2.26
C ASN A 464 13.32 -29.48 -1.28
N TYR A 465 13.12 -28.38 -0.54
CA TYR A 465 14.08 -27.87 0.42
C TYR A 465 13.65 -28.13 1.87
N ASP A 466 14.63 -28.16 2.76
CA ASP A 466 14.45 -28.20 4.21
C ASP A 466 14.81 -26.84 4.82
N PHE A 467 13.82 -26.16 5.40
CA PHE A 467 13.99 -24.83 5.95
C PHE A 467 14.29 -24.87 7.45
N ILE A 468 15.43 -24.31 7.85
CA ILE A 468 15.91 -24.32 9.23
C ILE A 468 16.16 -22.88 9.67
N LYS A 469 15.66 -22.48 10.83
CA LYS A 469 15.79 -21.10 11.34
C LYS A 469 17.10 -20.83 12.10
N SER A 470 17.98 -21.83 12.27
CA SER A 470 18.96 -21.89 13.36
C SER A 470 19.81 -20.63 13.55
N ARG A 471 19.75 -20.05 14.75
CA ARG A 471 20.97 -19.64 15.47
C ARG A 471 21.25 -20.69 16.55
N THR A 472 22.02 -21.72 16.24
CA THR A 472 22.61 -22.58 17.28
C THR A 472 24.10 -22.76 17.04
N GLY A 473 24.86 -22.02 17.85
CA GLY A 473 26.30 -22.10 18.09
C GLY A 473 26.62 -21.03 19.14
N ASN A 474 26.25 -21.27 20.40
CA ASN A 474 27.11 -21.74 21.50
C ASN A 474 28.14 -20.69 21.97
N SER A 475 27.93 -20.29 23.23
CA SER A 475 28.81 -19.61 24.21
C SER A 475 29.32 -18.21 23.87
#